data_AF-A0A5C7MY48-F1
#
_entry.id   AF-A0A5C7MY48-F1
#
_cell.length_a   1.000
_cell.length_b   1.000
_cell.length_c   1.000
_cell.angle_alpha   90.00
_cell.angle_beta   90.00
_cell.angle_gamma   90.00
#
_symmetry.space_group_name_H-M   'P 1'
#
loop_
_entity.id
_entity.type
_entity.pdbx_description
1 polymer ?
#
loop_
_entity_poly.entity_id
_entity_poly.type
_entity_poly.pdbx_seq_one_letter_code
_entity_poly.pdbx_strand_id
1 'polypeptide(L)'
;MSGDSLSIDYDAWSAHADEWDQEAQQARQRMAVDPDTLQSARSQFGRIGSSTVGASYASVLQERHALGERLGAHAESIGAKIRLNLGTYADQEAENARRLGS
;
A
#
# COMPACT_ATOMS: atom_id res chain seq x y z
N MET A 1 -9.75 -6.00 -40.52
CA MET A 1 -9.31 -5.42 -39.24
C MET A 1 -9.55 -6.48 -38.19
N SER A 2 -8.50 -7.21 -37.82
CA SER A 2 -8.59 -8.19 -36.74
C SER A 2 -8.69 -7.38 -35.45
N GLY A 3 -9.89 -7.30 -34.88
CA GLY A 3 -10.04 -6.81 -33.52
C GLY A 3 -9.30 -7.78 -32.64
N ASP A 4 -8.17 -7.37 -32.08
CA ASP A 4 -7.54 -8.09 -30.98
C ASP A 4 -8.64 -8.28 -29.93
N SER A 5 -9.05 -9.53 -29.71
CA SER A 5 -9.94 -9.84 -28.60
C SER A 5 -9.18 -9.50 -27.33
N LEU A 6 -9.49 -8.34 -26.75
CA LEU A 6 -8.90 -7.87 -25.50
C LEU A 6 -9.41 -8.79 -24.38
N SER A 7 -8.77 -9.96 -24.22
CA SER A 7 -9.07 -10.90 -23.15
C SER A 7 -8.37 -10.41 -21.89
N ILE A 8 -9.11 -10.26 -20.80
CA ILE A 8 -8.54 -9.96 -19.48
C ILE A 8 -7.89 -11.24 -18.95
N ASP A 9 -6.61 -11.16 -18.61
CA ASP A 9 -5.92 -12.19 -17.84
C ASP A 9 -6.19 -11.98 -16.35
N TYR A 10 -7.23 -12.63 -15.85
CA TYR A 10 -7.68 -12.48 -14.45
C TYR A 10 -6.62 -12.94 -13.45
N ASP A 11 -5.87 -13.99 -13.78
CA ASP A 11 -4.85 -14.56 -12.89
C ASP A 11 -3.67 -13.61 -12.76
N ALA A 12 -3.19 -13.04 -13.86
CA ALA A 12 -2.11 -12.06 -13.85
C ALA A 12 -2.50 -10.80 -13.06
N TRP A 13 -3.72 -10.29 -13.25
CA TRP A 13 -4.19 -9.12 -12.50
C TRP A 13 -4.44 -9.43 -11.02
N SER A 14 -4.90 -10.64 -10.68
CA SER A 14 -5.02 -11.06 -9.28
C SER A 14 -3.65 -11.13 -8.61
N ALA A 15 -2.66 -11.74 -9.28
CA ALA A 15 -1.28 -11.78 -8.78
C ALA A 15 -0.72 -10.37 -8.58
N HIS A 16 -0.99 -9.45 -9.50
CA HIS A 16 -0.57 -8.05 -9.37
C HIS A 16 -1.24 -7.34 -8.17
N ALA A 17 -2.50 -7.66 -7.85
CA ALA A 17 -3.14 -7.15 -6.64
C ALA A 17 -2.46 -7.67 -5.36
N ASP A 18 -2.00 -8.92 -5.35
CA ASP A 18 -1.28 -9.51 -4.22
C ASP A 18 0.13 -8.90 -4.06
N GLU A 19 0.79 -8.51 -5.16
CA GLU A 19 2.05 -7.76 -5.11
C GLU A 19 1.87 -6.40 -4.40
N TRP A 20 0.74 -5.72 -4.64
CA TRP A 20 0.44 -4.46 -3.95
C TRP A 20 0.22 -4.65 -2.44
N ASP A 21 -0.38 -5.75 -2.02
CA ASP A 21 -0.52 -6.07 -0.59
C ASP A 21 0.85 -6.36 0.05
N GLN A 22 1.75 -7.03 -0.66
CA GLN A 22 3.13 -7.25 -0.20
C GLN A 22 3.90 -5.94 -0.11
N GLU A 23 3.82 -5.08 -1.13
CA GLU A 23 4.49 -3.77 -1.11
C GLU A 23 3.93 -2.89 0.02
N ALA A 24 2.65 -3.00 0.35
CA ALA A 24 2.07 -2.29 1.50
C ALA A 24 2.75 -2.69 2.82
N GLN A 25 2.95 -4.00 3.03
CA GLN A 25 3.66 -4.50 4.21
C GLN A 25 5.12 -4.06 4.21
N GLN A 26 5.80 -4.14 3.06
CA GLN A 26 7.20 -3.74 2.94
C GLN A 26 7.39 -2.24 3.18
N ALA A 27 6.48 -1.39 2.70
CA ALA A 27 6.52 0.05 2.93
C ALA A 27 6.45 0.38 4.43
N ARG A 28 5.54 -0.29 5.17
CA ARG A 28 5.46 -0.15 6.63
C ARG A 28 6.73 -0.64 7.31
N GLN A 29 7.26 -1.80 6.93
CA GLN A 29 8.49 -2.35 7.51
C GLN A 29 9.71 -1.45 7.29
N ARG A 30 9.93 -0.96 6.07
CA ARG A 30 11.06 -0.09 5.72
C ARG A 30 11.04 1.24 6.50
N MET A 31 9.85 1.71 6.86
CA MET A 31 9.64 2.99 7.54
C MET A 31 9.28 2.86 9.03
N ALA A 32 9.18 1.63 9.53
CA ALA A 32 8.89 1.36 10.92
C ALA A 32 9.94 1.99 11.82
N VAL A 33 9.48 2.57 12.92
CA VAL A 33 10.33 3.07 14.00
C VAL A 33 9.82 2.44 15.27
N ASP A 34 10.68 1.69 15.94
CA ASP A 34 10.37 1.06 17.22
C ASP A 34 10.06 2.15 18.29
N PRO A 35 9.02 1.97 19.12
CA PRO A 35 8.76 2.81 20.29
C PRO A 35 10.01 3.08 21.16
N ASP A 36 10.88 2.09 21.35
CA ASP A 36 12.12 2.23 22.12
C ASP A 36 13.12 3.16 21.41
N THR A 37 13.12 3.15 20.07
CA THR A 37 13.92 4.07 19.26
C THR A 37 13.40 5.50 19.39
N LEU A 38 12.08 5.71 19.39
CA LEU A 38 11.46 7.02 19.62
C LEU A 38 11.74 7.56 21.02
N GLN A 39 11.72 6.69 22.03
CA GLN A 39 12.00 7.08 23.41
C GLN A 39 13.48 7.41 23.61
N SER A 40 14.37 6.61 23.04
CA SER A 40 15.83 6.83 23.09
C SER A 40 16.27 8.05 22.30
N ALA A 41 15.59 8.37 21.18
CA ALA A 41 15.88 9.54 20.35
C ALA A 41 15.87 10.87 21.13
N ARG A 42 15.03 10.98 22.16
CA ARG A 42 14.91 12.20 22.97
C ARG A 42 16.03 12.36 23.99
N SER A 43 16.61 11.27 24.48
CA SER A 43 17.61 11.26 25.55
C SER A 43 19.05 11.08 25.06
N GLN A 44 19.25 10.68 23.81
CA GLN A 44 20.58 10.47 23.21
C GLN A 44 21.42 11.74 23.10
N PHE A 45 20.77 12.91 23.02
CA PHE A 45 21.44 14.19 23.04
C PHE A 45 21.49 14.67 24.48
N GLY A 46 22.65 15.04 25.01
CA GLY A 46 22.79 15.53 26.40
C GLY A 46 21.82 16.69 26.72
N ARG A 47 21.65 17.07 28.00
CA ARG A 47 20.57 17.95 28.50
C ARG A 47 20.18 19.15 27.62
N ILE A 48 21.15 19.86 27.04
CA ILE A 48 20.92 21.01 26.14
C ILE A 48 20.49 20.57 24.73
N GLY A 49 21.08 19.48 24.22
CA GLY A 49 20.74 18.91 22.92
C GLY A 49 19.42 18.14 22.91
N SER A 50 18.96 17.62 24.06
CA SER A 50 17.67 16.91 24.15
C SER A 50 16.49 17.80 23.76
N SER A 51 16.50 19.07 24.19
CA SER A 51 15.39 20.01 23.98
C SER A 51 15.26 20.54 22.56
N THR A 52 16.33 20.46 21.76
CA THR A 52 16.36 20.95 20.37
C THR A 52 16.57 19.80 19.39
N VAL A 53 17.76 19.21 19.39
CA VAL A 53 18.13 18.15 18.45
C VAL A 53 17.35 16.86 18.73
N GLY A 54 17.22 16.46 20.00
CA GLY A 54 16.45 15.26 20.38
C GLY A 54 14.96 15.39 20.06
N ALA A 55 14.38 16.57 20.27
CA ALA A 55 13.00 16.86 19.92
C ALA A 55 12.78 16.80 18.39
N SER A 56 13.63 17.46 17.61
CA SER A 56 13.55 17.43 16.14
C SER A 56 13.77 16.03 15.57
N TYR A 57 14.75 15.29 16.11
CA TYR A 57 15.02 13.92 15.69
C TYR A 57 13.83 12.99 15.97
N ALA A 58 13.22 13.09 17.16
CA ALA A 58 12.00 12.35 17.47
C ALA A 58 10.83 12.72 16.53
N SER A 59 10.68 14.00 16.16
CA SER A 59 9.66 14.44 15.20
C SER A 59 9.86 13.80 13.83
N VAL A 60 11.09 13.82 13.30
CA VAL A 60 11.42 13.20 12.01
C VAL A 60 11.14 11.70 12.01
N LEU A 61 11.47 11.01 13.11
CA LEU A 61 11.18 9.58 13.25
C LEU A 61 9.67 9.30 13.27
N GLN A 62 8.86 10.14 13.94
CA GLN A 62 7.41 10.04 13.91
C GLN A 62 6.84 10.28 12.50
N GLU A 63 7.35 11.28 11.80
CA GLU A 63 6.96 11.58 10.42
C GLU A 63 7.32 10.44 9.46
N ARG A 64 8.50 9.83 9.63
CA ARG A 64 8.92 8.65 8.86
C ARG A 64 7.96 7.48 9.08
N HIS A 65 7.64 7.17 10.33
CA HIS A 65 6.68 6.11 10.63
C HIS A 65 5.31 6.40 9.99
N ALA A 66 4.80 7.62 10.15
CA ALA A 66 3.54 8.04 9.55
C ALA A 66 3.55 7.99 8.01
N LEU A 67 4.70 8.25 7.38
CA LEU A 67 4.87 8.09 5.94
C LEU A 67 4.77 6.62 5.52
N GLY A 68 5.38 5.70 6.28
CA GLY A 68 5.23 4.25 6.08
C GLY A 68 3.78 3.81 6.06
N GLU A 69 3.00 4.25 7.04
CA GLU A 69 1.56 3.95 7.12
C GLU A 69 0.78 4.49 5.92
N ARG A 70 1.05 5.73 5.49
CA ARG A 70 0.37 6.32 4.31
C ARG A 70 0.72 5.58 3.02
N LEU A 71 1.98 5.20 2.84
CA LEU A 71 2.41 4.43 1.68
C LEU A 71 1.78 3.03 1.67
N GLY A 72 1.75 2.37 2.83
CA GLY A 72 1.09 1.08 3.01
C GLY A 72 -0.39 1.14 2.64
N ALA A 73 -1.13 2.10 3.20
CA ALA A 73 -2.55 2.28 2.89
C ALA A 73 -2.80 2.63 1.42
N HIS A 74 -1.90 3.37 0.77
CA HIS A 74 -2.01 3.67 -0.65
C HIS A 74 -1.85 2.41 -1.51
N ALA A 75 -0.85 1.59 -1.21
CA ALA A 75 -0.62 0.32 -1.90
C ALA A 75 -1.81 -0.64 -1.76
N GLU A 76 -2.36 -0.82 -0.54
CA GLU A 76 -3.58 -1.59 -0.30
C GLU A 76 -4.78 -1.07 -1.10
N SER A 77 -4.92 0.26 -1.22
CA SER A 77 -5.99 0.87 -2.02
C SER A 77 -5.89 0.49 -3.50
N ILE A 78 -4.67 0.34 -4.03
CA ILE A 78 -4.47 -0.08 -5.43
C ILE A 78 -4.86 -1.55 -5.59
N GLY A 79 -4.37 -2.45 -4.72
CA GLY A 79 -4.75 -3.87 -4.75
C GLY A 79 -6.27 -4.06 -4.65
N ALA A 80 -6.94 -3.33 -3.75
CA ALA A 80 -8.39 -3.35 -3.61
C ALA A 80 -9.12 -2.89 -4.90
N LYS A 81 -8.63 -1.83 -5.56
CA LYS A 81 -9.20 -1.34 -6.82
C LYS A 81 -9.07 -2.35 -7.95
N ILE A 82 -7.93 -3.04 -8.05
CA ILE A 82 -7.73 -4.09 -9.06
C ILE A 82 -8.78 -5.20 -8.86
N ARG A 83 -8.92 -5.71 -7.63
CA ARG A 83 -9.91 -6.76 -7.32
C ARG A 83 -11.34 -6.33 -7.60
N LEU A 84 -11.71 -5.09 -7.27
CA LEU A 84 -13.02 -4.53 -7.57
C LEU A 84 -13.29 -4.48 -9.09
N ASN A 85 -12.31 -4.03 -9.87
CA ASN A 85 -12.42 -3.97 -11.32
C ASN A 85 -12.55 -5.37 -11.94
N LEU A 86 -11.75 -6.35 -11.48
CA LEU A 86 -11.87 -7.73 -11.93
C LEU A 86 -13.25 -8.32 -11.64
N GLY A 87 -13.78 -8.11 -10.44
CA GLY A 87 -15.16 -8.53 -10.11
C GLY A 87 -16.19 -7.88 -11.05
N THR A 88 -16.05 -6.58 -11.31
CA THR A 88 -16.94 -5.85 -12.21
C THR A 88 -16.91 -6.41 -13.63
N TYR A 89 -15.73 -6.74 -14.15
CA TYR A 89 -15.59 -7.34 -15.48
C TYR A 89 -16.17 -8.75 -15.55
N ALA A 90 -15.95 -9.59 -14.53
CA ALA A 90 -16.52 -10.93 -14.46
C ALA A 90 -18.05 -10.90 -14.45
N ASP A 91 -18.64 -9.98 -13.68
CA ASP A 91 -20.09 -9.79 -13.61
C ASP A 91 -20.68 -9.34 -14.95
N GLN A 92 -20.02 -8.40 -15.63
CA GLN A 92 -20.43 -7.92 -16.96
C GLN A 92 -20.37 -9.04 -18.01
N GLU A 93 -19.32 -9.86 -18.00
CA GLU A 93 -19.19 -10.98 -18.93
C GLU A 93 -20.29 -12.03 -18.69
N ALA A 94 -20.58 -12.35 -17.43
CA ALA A 94 -21.66 -13.26 -17.06
C ALA A 94 -23.06 -12.71 -17.43
N GLU A 95 -23.26 -11.39 -17.37
CA GLU A 95 -24.49 -10.76 -17.84
C GLU A 95 -24.61 -10.81 -19.37
N ASN A 96 -23.53 -10.50 -20.10
CA ASN A 96 -23.50 -10.55 -21.56
C ASN A 96 -23.75 -11.97 -22.08
N ALA A 97 -23.10 -12.98 -21.49
CA ALA A 97 -23.31 -14.39 -21.83
C ALA A 97 -24.77 -14.81 -21.65
N ARG A 98 -25.45 -14.35 -20.58
CA ARG A 98 -26.88 -14.60 -20.36
C ARG A 98 -27.78 -13.93 -21.41
N ARG A 99 -27.46 -12.70 -21.81
CA ARG A 99 -28.24 -11.93 -22.80
C ARG A 99 -28.07 -12.44 -24.22
N LEU A 100 -26.88 -12.94 -24.57
CA LEU A 100 -26.56 -13.45 -25.91
C LEU A 100 -26.90 -14.94 -26.06
N GLY A 101 -27.00 -15.68 -24.96
CA GLY A 101 -27.41 -17.08 -24.92
C GLY A 101 -28.93 -17.32 -24.83
N SER A 102 -29.73 -16.26 -24.66
CA SER A 102 -31.21 -16.26 -24.67
C SER A 102 -31.77 -15.79 -26.01
#